data_AF-A0A7K6ZBQ2-F1
#
_entry.id   AF-A0A7K6ZBQ2-F1
#
_cell.length_a   1.000
_cell.length_b   1.000
_cell.length_c   1.000
_cell.angle_alpha   90.00
_cell.angle_beta   90.00
_cell.angle_gamma   90.00
#
_symmetry.space_group_name_H-M   'P 1'
#
loop_
_entity.id
_entity.type
_entity.pdbx_description
1 polymer ?
#
loop_
_entity_poly.entity_id
_entity_poly.type
_entity_poly.pdbx_seq_one_letter_code
_entity_poly.pdbx_strand_id
1 'polypeptide(L)'
;LYIEKLSVPQEQRITLAEYLQQLSRHRNFLWFVCMNLVQVFHCHFNSNFFPLFLEHLLSDKISVSTGSFLLGVSYIAPHLNNLYFLSLCRRCGVYTVVRGLFFLKLALSIVMLLAGPDQVYLLCIFIASNRVFTEGTCKLLNLVVTDLVDEDLVLNRRKQAASALLFGMVALVTKPGQTFAPLIGTWLLSTYTGYDIFQRNPLSNVVSAQPKLESAAALEPTLRQGCFYLLIFIPIVCALLQLLSWSQFSLHGKRLQMVKAQRQNLTQGRAPEVKTI
;
A
#
# COMPACT_ATOMS: atom_id res chain seq x y z
N LEU A 1 -18.02 57.06 19.86
CA LEU A 1 -18.09 55.81 19.06
C LEU A 1 -17.40 54.72 19.85
N TYR A 2 -18.18 53.87 20.50
CA TYR A 2 -17.69 52.73 21.28
C TYR A 2 -17.25 51.64 20.28
N ILE A 3 -15.95 51.35 20.21
CA ILE A 3 -15.45 50.20 19.47
C ILE A 3 -15.66 48.98 20.36
N GLU A 4 -16.69 48.22 20.04
CA GLU A 4 -16.94 46.90 20.61
C GLU A 4 -15.75 46.01 20.24
N LYS A 5 -14.89 45.73 21.24
CA LYS A 5 -13.73 44.88 21.10
C LYS A 5 -14.24 43.44 20.96
N LEU A 6 -14.54 43.02 19.73
CA LEU A 6 -14.89 41.63 19.40
C LEU A 6 -13.79 40.74 20.00
N SER A 7 -14.13 40.01 21.06
CA SER A 7 -13.24 39.05 21.68
C SER A 7 -12.88 37.99 20.64
N VAL A 8 -11.66 38.03 20.11
CA VAL A 8 -11.09 36.97 19.28
C VAL A 8 -11.26 35.66 20.07
N PRO A 9 -11.98 34.64 19.56
CA PRO A 9 -12.19 33.41 20.30
C PRO A 9 -10.84 32.76 20.55
N GLN A 10 -10.49 32.71 21.84
CA GLN A 10 -9.27 32.15 22.42
C GLN A 10 -8.87 30.86 21.71
N GLU A 11 -7.61 30.80 21.28
CA GLU A 11 -7.00 29.64 20.64
C GLU A 11 -7.12 28.41 21.57
N GLN A 12 -8.08 27.52 21.33
CA GLN A 12 -7.99 26.16 21.87
C GLN A 12 -6.87 25.44 21.12
N ARG A 13 -5.64 25.64 21.57
CA ARG A 13 -4.50 24.82 21.15
C ARG A 13 -4.69 23.44 21.75
N ILE A 14 -5.31 22.56 20.99
CA ILE A 14 -5.41 21.13 21.34
C ILE A 14 -3.99 20.58 21.42
N THR A 15 -3.67 19.91 22.52
CA THR A 15 -2.37 19.27 22.68
C THR A 15 -2.24 18.09 21.72
N LEU A 16 -1.00 17.71 21.38
CA LEU A 16 -0.76 16.56 20.50
C LEU A 16 -1.37 15.28 21.09
N ALA A 17 -1.31 15.09 22.41
CA ALA A 17 -1.90 13.95 23.11
C ALA A 17 -3.42 13.87 22.96
N GLU A 18 -4.13 14.99 23.13
CA GLU A 18 -5.57 15.06 22.93
C GLU A 18 -5.95 14.79 21.47
N TYR A 19 -5.16 15.30 20.52
CA TYR A 19 -5.37 15.00 19.10
C TYR A 19 -5.21 13.50 18.81
N LEU A 20 -4.18 12.86 19.37
CA LEU A 20 -3.98 11.41 19.25
C LEU A 20 -5.15 10.62 19.83
N GLN A 21 -5.63 11.03 21.00
CA GLN A 21 -6.76 10.38 21.65
C GLN A 21 -8.07 10.55 20.87
N GLN A 22 -8.29 11.71 20.27
CA GLN A 22 -9.42 11.93 19.36
C GLN A 22 -9.30 11.01 18.15
N LEU A 23 -8.15 11.03 17.48
CA LEU A 23 -7.93 10.27 16.25
C LEU A 23 -8.01 8.75 16.45
N SER A 24 -7.55 8.23 17.59
CA SER A 24 -7.65 6.81 17.93
C SER A 24 -9.09 6.37 18.18
N ARG A 25 -10.02 7.27 18.50
CA ARG A 25 -11.46 6.98 18.60
C ARG A 25 -12.17 7.02 17.25
N HIS A 26 -11.54 7.55 16.21
CA HIS A 26 -12.15 7.65 14.88
C HIS A 26 -12.12 6.28 14.17
N ARG A 27 -13.30 5.63 14.11
CA ARG A 27 -13.44 4.30 13.49
C ARG A 27 -12.94 4.25 12.04
N ASN A 28 -13.25 5.24 11.21
CA ASN A 28 -12.77 5.27 9.82
C ASN A 28 -11.24 5.39 9.73
N PHE A 29 -10.62 6.18 10.60
CA PHE A 29 -9.18 6.30 10.68
C PHE A 29 -8.54 4.96 11.05
N LEU A 30 -9.04 4.29 12.09
CA LEU A 30 -8.52 2.98 12.51
C LEU A 30 -8.60 1.93 11.38
N TRP A 31 -9.77 1.75 10.77
CA TRP A 31 -9.94 0.77 9.68
C TRP A 31 -9.08 1.11 8.46
N PHE A 32 -8.97 2.38 8.11
CA PHE A 32 -8.08 2.84 7.04
C PHE A 32 -6.62 2.53 7.35
N VAL A 33 -6.15 2.84 8.55
CA VAL A 33 -4.76 2.63 8.96
C VAL A 33 -4.41 1.15 9.04
N CYS A 34 -5.30 0.30 9.55
CA CYS A 34 -5.13 -1.15 9.53
C CYS A 34 -4.98 -1.68 8.09
N MET A 35 -5.89 -1.27 7.19
CA MET A 35 -5.81 -1.63 5.77
C MET A 35 -4.52 -1.10 5.12
N ASN A 36 -4.17 0.16 5.37
CA ASN A 36 -3.03 0.83 4.76
C ASN A 36 -1.70 0.26 5.27
N LEU A 37 -1.63 -0.21 6.52
CA LEU A 37 -0.47 -0.96 7.03
C LEU A 37 -0.22 -2.22 6.20
N VAL A 38 -1.26 -3.02 5.95
CA VAL A 38 -1.16 -4.23 5.11
C VAL A 38 -0.78 -3.84 3.67
N GLN A 39 -1.31 -2.73 3.16
CA GLN A 39 -0.98 -2.25 1.81
C GLN A 39 0.48 -1.78 1.69
N VAL A 40 1.00 -1.05 2.67
CA VAL A 40 2.40 -0.64 2.73
C VAL A 40 3.31 -1.87 2.84
N PHE A 41 2.96 -2.83 3.71
CA PHE A 41 3.66 -4.11 3.77
C PHE A 41 3.70 -4.80 2.40
N HIS A 42 2.55 -4.99 1.74
CA HIS A 42 2.49 -5.70 0.46
C HIS A 42 3.28 -4.99 -0.65
N CYS A 43 3.21 -3.66 -0.71
CA CYS A 43 3.96 -2.89 -1.70
C CYS A 43 5.46 -3.01 -1.50
N HIS A 44 5.93 -2.92 -0.25
CA HIS A 44 7.36 -3.08 0.02
C HIS A 44 7.80 -4.52 -0.15
N PHE A 45 6.97 -5.51 0.22
CA PHE A 45 7.27 -6.91 -0.02
C PHE A 45 7.44 -7.16 -1.52
N ASN A 46 6.49 -6.71 -2.32
CA ASN A 46 6.55 -6.87 -3.77
C ASN A 46 7.82 -6.21 -4.32
N SER A 47 8.10 -4.94 -4.00
CA SER A 47 9.29 -4.25 -4.51
C SER A 47 10.63 -4.88 -4.08
N ASN A 48 10.74 -5.41 -2.85
CA ASN A 48 11.98 -6.02 -2.35
C ASN A 48 12.22 -7.41 -2.97
N PHE A 49 11.19 -8.25 -3.07
CA PHE A 49 11.32 -9.62 -3.58
C PHE A 49 11.12 -9.73 -5.10
N PHE A 50 10.72 -8.65 -5.78
CA PHE A 50 10.49 -8.65 -7.23
C PHE A 50 11.69 -9.14 -8.05
N PRO A 51 12.94 -8.67 -7.82
CA PRO A 51 14.10 -9.17 -8.56
C PRO A 51 14.30 -10.68 -8.34
N LEU A 52 14.13 -11.14 -7.10
CA LEU A 52 14.27 -12.54 -6.72
C LEU A 52 13.21 -13.43 -7.40
N PHE A 53 11.97 -12.94 -7.57
CA PHE A 53 10.94 -13.63 -8.33
C PHE A 53 11.26 -13.72 -9.83
N LEU A 54 11.80 -12.66 -10.43
CA LEU A 54 12.21 -12.71 -11.84
C LEU A 54 13.37 -13.69 -12.05
N GLU A 55 14.37 -13.67 -11.17
CA GLU A 55 15.53 -14.56 -11.25
C GLU A 55 15.11 -16.03 -11.10
N HIS A 56 14.47 -16.39 -9.99
CA HIS A 56 14.26 -17.81 -9.66
C HIS A 56 13.03 -18.43 -10.32
N LEU A 57 12.05 -17.64 -10.77
CA LEU A 57 10.86 -18.17 -11.42
C LEU A 57 10.92 -18.08 -12.95
N LEU A 58 11.71 -17.15 -13.50
CA LEU A 58 11.70 -16.85 -14.93
C LEU A 58 13.07 -17.00 -15.65
N SER A 59 14.22 -16.99 -14.95
CA SER A 59 15.54 -16.95 -15.60
C SER A 59 15.78 -18.08 -16.61
N ASP A 60 15.36 -19.32 -16.32
CA ASP A 60 15.57 -20.46 -17.25
C ASP A 60 14.57 -20.50 -18.40
N LYS A 61 13.49 -19.72 -18.32
CA LYS A 61 12.34 -19.79 -19.22
C LYS A 61 12.25 -18.58 -20.16
N ILE A 62 12.98 -17.50 -19.89
CA ILE A 62 12.98 -16.28 -20.71
C ILE A 62 14.40 -15.75 -20.89
N SER A 63 14.66 -15.08 -22.02
CA SER A 63 15.97 -14.45 -22.25
C SER A 63 16.27 -13.37 -21.20
N VAL A 64 17.55 -13.22 -20.85
CA VAL A 64 18.05 -12.20 -19.90
C VAL A 64 17.65 -10.77 -20.33
N SER A 65 17.60 -10.52 -21.64
CA SER A 65 17.14 -9.25 -22.22
C SER A 65 15.65 -8.99 -21.92
N THR A 66 14.79 -10.00 -22.10
CA THR A 66 13.36 -9.91 -21.78
C THR A 66 13.12 -9.70 -20.28
N GLY A 67 13.86 -10.41 -19.42
CA GLY A 67 13.80 -10.23 -17.97
C GLY A 67 14.18 -8.80 -17.55
N SER A 68 15.24 -8.24 -18.14
CA SER A 68 15.69 -6.87 -17.88
C SER A 68 14.67 -5.81 -18.36
N PHE A 69 14.06 -6.04 -19.52
CA PHE A 69 12.99 -5.19 -20.03
C PHE A 69 11.74 -5.23 -19.14
N LEU A 70 11.29 -6.42 -18.74
CA LEU A 70 10.16 -6.61 -17.82
C LEU A 70 10.41 -5.92 -16.48
N LEU A 71 11.63 -6.02 -15.95
CA LEU A 71 12.06 -5.31 -14.76
C LEU A 71 11.88 -3.80 -14.94
N GLY A 72 12.47 -3.22 -15.98
CA GLY A 72 12.38 -1.79 -16.28
C GLY A 72 10.94 -1.29 -16.47
N VAL A 73 10.14 -1.98 -17.28
CA VAL A 73 8.73 -1.65 -17.51
C VAL A 73 7.95 -1.72 -16.21
N SER A 74 8.19 -2.71 -15.36
CA SER A 74 7.49 -2.86 -14.08
C SER A 74 7.82 -1.77 -13.05
N TYR A 75 8.92 -1.02 -13.21
CA TYR A 75 9.19 0.19 -12.41
C TYR A 75 8.43 1.42 -12.94
N ILE A 76 8.23 1.54 -14.26
CA ILE A 76 7.62 2.72 -14.88
C ILE A 76 6.09 2.60 -14.95
N ALA A 77 5.59 1.41 -15.32
CA ALA A 77 4.17 1.11 -15.50
C ALA A 77 3.29 1.48 -14.29
N PRO A 78 3.69 1.30 -13.01
CA PRO A 78 2.89 1.75 -11.87
C PRO A 78 2.60 3.26 -11.88
N HIS A 79 3.55 4.08 -12.36
CA HIS A 79 3.37 5.54 -12.43
C HIS A 79 2.37 5.93 -13.51
N LEU A 80 2.44 5.30 -14.69
CA LEU A 80 1.49 5.53 -15.78
C LEU A 80 0.09 5.04 -15.39
N ASN A 81 0.01 3.85 -14.80
CA ASN A 81 -1.23 3.25 -14.33
C ASN A 81 -1.90 4.07 -13.23
N ASN A 82 -1.13 4.80 -12.41
CA ASN A 82 -1.68 5.72 -11.43
C ASN A 82 -2.49 6.86 -12.09
N LEU A 83 -2.09 7.36 -13.27
CA LEU A 83 -2.88 8.36 -14.00
C LEU A 83 -4.25 7.81 -14.41
N TYR A 84 -4.28 6.57 -14.89
CA TYR A 84 -5.52 5.88 -15.22
C TYR A 84 -6.39 5.66 -13.97
N PHE A 85 -5.81 5.19 -12.88
CA PHE A 85 -6.55 4.99 -11.63
C PHE A 85 -7.10 6.29 -11.04
N LEU A 86 -6.37 7.41 -11.13
CA LEU A 86 -6.88 8.71 -10.73
C LEU A 86 -8.11 9.12 -11.54
N SER A 87 -8.08 8.90 -12.87
CA SER A 87 -9.24 9.13 -13.74
C SER A 87 -10.42 8.22 -13.35
N LEU A 88 -10.16 6.95 -13.08
CA LEU A 88 -11.17 5.99 -12.65
C LEU A 88 -11.78 6.36 -11.29
N CYS A 89 -10.95 6.81 -10.34
CA CYS A 89 -11.38 7.30 -9.04
C CYS A 89 -12.30 8.53 -9.14
N ARG A 90 -12.06 9.41 -10.11
CA ARG A 90 -12.96 10.55 -10.37
C ARG A 90 -14.32 10.11 -10.88
N ARG A 91 -14.40 9.04 -11.67
CA ARG A 91 -15.67 8.53 -12.24
C ARG A 91 -16.44 7.62 -11.29
N CYS A 92 -15.76 6.67 -10.64
CA CYS A 92 -16.38 5.59 -9.87
C CYS A 92 -16.29 5.79 -8.34
N GLY A 93 -15.52 6.79 -7.89
CA GLY A 93 -15.19 7.01 -6.50
C GLY A 93 -14.02 6.14 -6.01
N VAL A 94 -13.21 6.69 -5.10
CA VAL A 94 -12.00 6.04 -4.59
C VAL A 94 -12.31 4.70 -3.92
N TYR A 95 -13.41 4.64 -3.15
CA TYR A 95 -13.81 3.41 -2.45
C TYR A 95 -14.03 2.22 -3.37
N THR A 96 -14.82 2.42 -4.43
CA THR A 96 -15.16 1.40 -5.41
C THR A 96 -13.92 0.92 -6.16
N VAL A 97 -13.06 1.85 -6.56
CA VAL A 97 -11.82 1.53 -7.28
C VAL A 97 -10.87 0.72 -6.41
N VAL A 98 -10.58 1.17 -5.19
CA VAL A 98 -9.69 0.46 -4.26
C VAL A 98 -10.25 -0.94 -3.94
N ARG A 99 -11.55 -1.06 -3.69
CA ARG A 99 -12.20 -2.36 -3.45
C ARG A 99 -12.10 -3.28 -4.65
N GLY A 100 -12.32 -2.75 -5.86
CA GLY A 100 -12.15 -3.48 -7.12
C GLY A 100 -10.72 -3.97 -7.32
N LEU A 101 -9.71 -3.16 -6.97
CA LEU A 101 -8.30 -3.55 -7.05
C LEU A 101 -7.95 -4.67 -6.06
N PHE A 102 -8.52 -4.67 -4.85
CA PHE A 102 -8.32 -5.77 -3.92
C PHE A 102 -8.96 -7.08 -4.40
N PHE A 103 -10.16 -7.02 -4.98
CA PHE A 103 -10.78 -8.19 -5.61
C PHE A 103 -10.01 -8.68 -6.82
N LEU A 104 -9.56 -7.77 -7.70
CA LEU A 104 -8.76 -8.10 -8.87
C LEU A 104 -7.45 -8.77 -8.45
N LYS A 105 -6.77 -8.24 -7.43
CA LYS A 105 -5.57 -8.85 -6.86
C LYS A 105 -5.87 -10.27 -6.37
N LEU A 106 -6.91 -10.45 -5.56
CA LEU A 106 -7.30 -11.76 -5.04
C LEU A 106 -7.60 -12.75 -6.17
N ALA A 107 -8.37 -12.33 -7.17
CA ALA A 107 -8.72 -13.15 -8.32
C ALA A 107 -7.49 -13.56 -9.12
N LEU A 108 -6.58 -12.62 -9.43
CA LEU A 108 -5.32 -12.91 -10.12
C LEU A 108 -4.45 -13.89 -9.34
N SER A 109 -4.37 -13.75 -8.01
CA SER A 109 -3.61 -14.69 -7.17
C SER A 109 -4.23 -16.09 -7.12
N ILE A 110 -5.57 -16.19 -7.06
CA ILE A 110 -6.26 -17.49 -7.11
C ILE A 110 -6.07 -18.14 -8.49
N VAL A 111 -6.21 -17.39 -9.58
CA VAL A 111 -5.95 -17.90 -10.94
C VAL A 111 -4.51 -18.41 -11.06
N MET A 112 -3.53 -17.67 -10.54
CA MET A 112 -2.14 -18.11 -10.54
C MET A 112 -1.91 -19.37 -9.68
N LEU A 113 -2.59 -19.48 -8.53
CA LEU A 113 -2.55 -20.67 -7.68
C LEU A 113 -3.07 -21.91 -8.40
N LEU A 114 -4.18 -21.78 -9.14
CA LEU A 114 -4.79 -22.88 -9.90
C LEU A 114 -3.99 -23.25 -11.14
N ALA A 115 -3.36 -22.28 -11.80
CA ALA A 115 -2.58 -22.51 -13.02
C ALA A 115 -1.20 -23.14 -12.76
N GLY A 116 -0.62 -22.92 -11.57
CA GLY A 116 0.69 -23.44 -11.21
C GLY A 116 1.86 -22.68 -11.86
N PRO A 117 3.11 -23.03 -11.50
CA PRO A 117 4.32 -22.31 -11.90
C PRO A 117 4.76 -22.57 -13.36
N ASP A 118 4.18 -23.55 -14.05
CA ASP A 118 4.65 -23.99 -15.37
C ASP A 118 4.26 -23.04 -16.51
N GLN A 119 3.19 -22.25 -16.32
CA GLN A 119 2.67 -21.30 -17.30
C GLN A 119 3.44 -19.97 -17.26
N VAL A 120 4.59 -19.93 -17.94
CA VAL A 120 5.55 -18.80 -17.92
C VAL A 120 4.91 -17.46 -18.30
N TYR A 121 4.07 -17.44 -19.35
CA TYR A 121 3.42 -16.20 -19.79
C TYR A 121 2.44 -15.67 -18.74
N LEU A 122 1.64 -16.55 -18.14
CA LEU A 122 0.69 -16.18 -17.10
C LEU A 122 1.43 -15.69 -15.84
N LEU A 123 2.49 -16.40 -15.44
CA LEU A 123 3.36 -16.02 -14.33
C LEU A 123 3.99 -14.64 -14.55
N CYS A 124 4.48 -14.37 -15.76
CA CYS A 124 5.06 -13.09 -16.13
C CYS A 124 4.03 -11.94 -16.05
N ILE A 125 2.83 -12.15 -16.61
CA ILE A 125 1.72 -11.19 -16.51
C ILE A 125 1.33 -10.98 -15.05
N PHE A 126 1.29 -12.04 -14.26
CA PHE A 126 0.93 -11.98 -12.84
C PHE A 126 1.95 -11.17 -12.02
N ILE A 127 3.24 -11.45 -12.16
CA ILE A 127 4.32 -10.74 -11.47
C ILE A 127 4.27 -9.24 -11.80
N ALA A 128 4.17 -8.90 -13.09
CA ALA A 128 4.10 -7.51 -13.53
C ALA A 128 2.82 -6.81 -13.03
N SER A 129 1.65 -7.44 -13.20
CA SER A 129 0.36 -6.87 -12.80
C SER A 129 0.25 -6.70 -11.29
N ASN A 130 0.70 -7.69 -10.51
CA ASN A 130 0.69 -7.64 -9.05
C ASN A 130 1.49 -6.43 -8.54
N ARG A 131 2.65 -6.17 -9.15
CA ARG A 131 3.47 -5.01 -8.83
C ARG A 131 2.79 -3.69 -9.19
N VAL A 132 2.33 -3.57 -10.44
CA VAL A 132 1.69 -2.36 -10.98
C VAL A 132 0.45 -1.97 -10.18
N PHE A 133 -0.41 -2.93 -9.85
CA PHE A 133 -1.63 -2.67 -9.09
C PHE A 133 -1.34 -2.39 -7.62
N THR A 134 -0.40 -3.10 -7.00
CA THR A 134 -0.07 -2.88 -5.59
C THR A 134 0.56 -1.50 -5.39
N GLU A 135 1.56 -1.13 -6.17
CA GLU A 135 2.19 0.17 -6.04
C GLU A 135 1.24 1.31 -6.44
N GLY A 136 0.44 1.11 -7.48
CA GLY A 136 -0.63 2.04 -7.86
C GLY A 136 -1.62 2.27 -6.71
N THR A 137 -2.05 1.20 -6.03
CA THR A 137 -2.98 1.30 -4.90
C THR A 137 -2.37 2.09 -3.74
N CYS A 138 -1.09 1.88 -3.40
CA CYS A 138 -0.40 2.68 -2.38
C CYS A 138 -0.46 4.18 -2.66
N LYS A 139 -0.26 4.58 -3.91
CA LYS A 139 -0.33 5.99 -4.33
C LYS A 139 -1.76 6.54 -4.24
N LEU A 140 -2.77 5.74 -4.61
CA LEU A 140 -4.19 6.13 -4.51
C LEU A 140 -4.65 6.36 -3.08
N LEU A 141 -4.13 5.59 -2.10
CA LEU A 141 -4.57 5.72 -0.70
C LEU A 141 -4.26 7.09 -0.09
N ASN A 142 -3.31 7.86 -0.65
CA ASN A 142 -3.09 9.25 -0.25
C ASN A 142 -4.33 10.14 -0.49
N LEU A 143 -5.18 9.81 -1.46
CA LEU A 143 -6.46 10.49 -1.64
C LEU A 143 -7.40 10.23 -0.46
N VAL A 144 -7.42 8.99 0.05
CA VAL A 144 -8.24 8.61 1.21
C VAL A 144 -7.75 9.32 2.47
N VAL A 145 -6.43 9.46 2.65
CA VAL A 145 -5.87 10.27 3.74
C VAL A 145 -6.40 11.71 3.66
N THR A 146 -6.48 12.28 2.47
CA THR A 146 -7.02 13.63 2.26
C THR A 146 -8.51 13.71 2.61
N ASP A 147 -9.30 12.71 2.21
CA ASP A 147 -10.71 12.62 2.59
C ASP A 147 -10.87 12.47 4.13
N LEU A 148 -9.96 11.78 4.82
CA LEU A 148 -9.94 11.68 6.29
C LEU A 148 -9.55 13.00 6.97
N VAL A 149 -8.66 13.80 6.37
CA VAL A 149 -8.38 15.16 6.85
C VAL A 149 -9.66 16.00 6.81
N ASP A 150 -10.44 15.88 5.73
CA ASP A 150 -11.72 16.59 5.59
C ASP A 150 -12.75 16.11 6.61
N GLU A 151 -12.83 14.80 6.88
CA GLU A 151 -13.71 14.25 7.92
C GLU A 151 -13.32 14.75 9.32
N ASP A 152 -12.03 14.74 9.68
CA ASP A 152 -11.56 15.24 10.98
C ASP A 152 -11.86 16.75 11.15
N LEU A 153 -11.63 17.55 10.11
CA LEU A 153 -11.94 18.98 10.12
C LEU A 153 -13.43 19.25 10.43
N VAL A 154 -14.33 18.50 9.80
CA VAL A 154 -15.78 18.67 9.94
C VAL A 154 -16.28 18.14 11.28
N LEU A 155 -15.86 16.93 11.67
CA LEU A 155 -16.31 16.30 12.92
C LEU A 155 -15.85 17.10 14.15
N ASN A 156 -14.60 17.55 14.16
CA ASN A 156 -14.02 18.28 15.29
C ASN A 156 -14.14 19.81 15.15
N ARG A 157 -14.87 20.30 14.13
CA ARG A 157 -15.11 21.73 13.81
C ARG A 157 -13.83 22.59 13.88
N ARG A 158 -12.70 22.04 13.44
CA ARG A 158 -11.40 22.70 13.62
C ARG A 158 -11.32 24.02 12.83
N LYS A 159 -10.52 24.97 13.32
CA LYS A 159 -10.25 26.23 12.59
C LYS A 159 -9.41 26.00 11.33
N GLN A 160 -8.54 25.00 11.32
CA GLN A 160 -7.72 24.63 10.16
C GLN A 160 -7.57 23.11 10.06
N ALA A 161 -7.43 22.60 8.83
CA ALA A 161 -7.16 21.20 8.57
C ALA A 161 -5.78 20.80 9.12
N ALA A 162 -5.73 19.83 10.03
CA ALA A 162 -4.49 19.29 10.59
C ALA A 162 -3.85 18.25 9.64
N SER A 163 -3.70 18.61 8.36
CA SER A 163 -3.27 17.69 7.30
C SER A 163 -1.92 17.07 7.60
N ALA A 164 -0.90 17.87 7.92
CA ALA A 164 0.44 17.39 8.23
C ALA A 164 0.45 16.39 9.39
N LEU A 165 -0.33 16.66 10.45
CA LEU A 165 -0.42 15.77 11.61
C LEU A 165 -1.12 14.46 11.25
N LEU A 166 -2.24 14.51 10.52
CA LEU A 166 -2.95 13.31 10.08
C LEU A 166 -2.10 12.44 9.14
N PHE A 167 -1.43 13.04 8.16
CA PHE A 167 -0.48 12.34 7.29
C PHE A 167 0.68 11.74 8.09
N GLY A 168 1.22 12.49 9.07
CA GLY A 168 2.24 12.01 9.99
C GLY A 168 1.77 10.80 10.81
N MET A 169 0.53 10.83 11.31
CA MET A 169 -0.05 9.73 12.09
C MET A 169 -0.31 8.48 11.26
N VAL A 170 -0.85 8.64 10.05
CA VAL A 170 -0.96 7.51 9.11
C VAL A 170 0.42 6.92 8.88
N ALA A 171 1.41 7.75 8.54
CA ALA A 171 2.77 7.29 8.27
C ALA A 171 3.39 6.58 9.49
N LEU A 172 3.20 7.10 10.70
CA LEU A 172 3.74 6.50 11.92
C LEU A 172 3.24 5.06 12.11
N VAL A 173 1.95 4.82 11.86
CA VAL A 173 1.35 3.50 12.07
C VAL A 173 1.61 2.56 10.89
N THR A 174 1.69 3.08 9.65
CA THR A 174 1.77 2.21 8.46
C THR A 174 3.18 1.95 7.97
N LYS A 175 4.15 2.85 8.23
CA LYS A 175 5.56 2.66 7.82
C LYS A 175 6.25 1.44 8.44
N PRO A 176 5.93 0.96 9.65
CA PRO A 176 6.44 -0.32 10.14
C PRO A 176 6.20 -1.49 9.17
N GLY A 177 5.16 -1.44 8.33
CA GLY A 177 4.93 -2.42 7.27
C GLY A 177 6.10 -2.54 6.27
N GLN A 178 6.85 -1.45 6.04
CA GLN A 178 8.05 -1.45 5.19
C GLN A 178 9.18 -2.30 5.78
N THR A 179 9.33 -2.27 7.11
CA THR A 179 10.32 -3.07 7.84
C THR A 179 9.88 -4.53 7.94
N PHE A 180 8.58 -4.78 8.14
CA PHE A 180 8.05 -6.15 8.17
C PHE A 180 8.16 -6.87 6.84
N ALA A 181 8.07 -6.15 5.72
CA ALA A 181 8.13 -6.73 4.38
C ALA A 181 9.35 -7.65 4.14
N PRO A 182 10.60 -7.15 4.22
CA PRO A 182 11.78 -7.99 4.07
C PRO A 182 11.87 -9.02 5.20
N LEU A 183 11.63 -8.65 6.46
CA LEU A 183 11.78 -9.57 7.61
C LEU A 183 10.88 -10.81 7.51
N ILE A 184 9.60 -10.62 7.23
CA ILE A 184 8.64 -11.72 7.09
C ILE A 184 8.96 -12.53 5.84
N GLY A 185 9.30 -11.87 4.73
CA GLY A 185 9.63 -12.56 3.49
C GLY A 185 10.87 -13.43 3.60
N THR A 186 11.96 -12.92 4.17
CA THR A 186 13.19 -13.70 4.36
C THR A 186 13.00 -14.80 5.38
N TRP A 187 12.26 -14.55 6.47
CA TRP A 187 11.93 -15.57 7.46
C TRP A 187 11.09 -16.71 6.88
N LEU A 188 10.05 -16.40 6.11
CA LEU A 188 9.22 -17.41 5.45
C LEU A 188 10.04 -18.23 4.45
N LEU A 189 10.88 -17.56 3.67
CA LEU A 189 11.71 -18.25 2.69
C LEU A 189 12.75 -19.15 3.36
N SER A 190 13.42 -18.65 4.41
CA SER A 190 14.38 -19.42 5.22
C SER A 190 13.73 -20.61 5.93
N THR A 191 12.51 -20.44 6.44
CA THR A 191 11.75 -21.54 7.06
C THR A 191 11.37 -22.61 6.02
N TYR A 192 11.05 -22.21 4.79
CA TYR A 192 10.66 -23.12 3.72
C TYR A 192 11.87 -23.85 3.09
N THR A 193 13.00 -23.15 2.91
CA THR A 193 14.21 -23.72 2.30
C THR A 193 15.14 -24.37 3.31
N GLY A 194 15.00 -24.07 4.60
CA GLY A 194 15.92 -24.50 5.67
C GLY A 194 17.23 -23.70 5.74
N TYR A 195 17.38 -22.64 4.94
CA TYR A 195 18.62 -21.85 4.83
C TYR A 195 18.34 -20.36 4.61
N ASP A 196 19.14 -19.49 5.24
CA ASP A 196 19.07 -18.04 5.01
C ASP A 196 19.84 -17.65 3.73
N ILE A 197 19.08 -17.29 2.70
CA ILE A 197 19.59 -16.96 1.35
C ILE A 197 20.36 -15.64 1.35
N PHE A 198 20.04 -14.73 2.27
CA PHE A 198 20.65 -13.40 2.34
C PHE A 198 21.90 -13.37 3.25
N GLN A 199 22.17 -14.45 3.99
CA GLN A 199 23.38 -14.64 4.80
C GLN A 199 24.56 -15.24 4.02
N ARG A 200 24.52 -15.27 2.68
CA ARG A 200 25.68 -15.66 1.86
C ARG A 200 26.88 -14.79 2.21
N ASN A 201 27.78 -15.33 3.04
CA ASN A 201 29.09 -14.77 3.30
C ASN A 201 29.82 -14.58 1.96
N PRO A 202 30.20 -13.35 1.58
CA PRO A 202 30.96 -13.09 0.35
C PRO A 202 32.34 -13.79 0.33
N LEU A 203 32.81 -14.30 1.47
CA LEU A 203 34.06 -15.07 1.58
C LEU A 203 33.95 -16.55 1.14
N SER A 204 32.75 -17.10 0.97
CA SER A 204 32.56 -18.52 0.62
C SER A 204 32.80 -18.85 -0.86
N ASN A 205 33.00 -17.83 -1.71
CA ASN A 205 33.28 -18.02 -3.14
C ASN A 205 34.76 -18.24 -3.48
N VAL A 206 35.68 -18.18 -2.50
CA VAL A 206 37.13 -18.28 -2.77
C VAL A 206 37.75 -19.62 -2.35
N VAL A 207 37.13 -20.43 -1.46
CA VAL A 207 37.84 -21.57 -0.82
C VAL A 207 37.04 -22.88 -0.79
N SER A 208 36.38 -23.32 -1.85
CA SER A 208 35.99 -24.75 -1.94
C SER A 208 35.78 -25.23 -3.37
N ALA A 209 36.79 -25.97 -3.85
CA ALA A 209 36.66 -26.94 -4.93
C ALA A 209 36.05 -28.24 -4.36
N GLN A 210 34.80 -28.51 -4.75
CA GLN A 210 33.96 -29.72 -4.55
C GLN A 210 33.40 -30.07 -3.14
N PRO A 211 32.20 -30.70 -3.05
CA PRO A 211 31.21 -31.01 -4.09
C PRO A 211 30.01 -30.04 -3.99
N LYS A 212 30.07 -28.93 -4.73
CA LYS A 212 29.04 -27.88 -4.76
C LYS A 212 27.79 -28.28 -5.58
N LEU A 213 27.76 -29.49 -6.15
CA LEU A 213 26.83 -29.90 -7.19
C LEU A 213 25.53 -30.53 -6.64
N GLU A 214 25.57 -31.29 -5.54
CA GLU A 214 24.39 -32.01 -5.03
C GLU A 214 23.48 -31.14 -4.15
N SER A 215 24.07 -30.30 -3.28
CA SER A 215 23.30 -29.39 -2.42
C SER A 215 22.73 -28.19 -3.19
N ALA A 216 23.43 -27.66 -4.20
CA ALA A 216 22.91 -26.59 -5.04
C ALA A 216 21.80 -27.07 -6.00
N ALA A 217 21.92 -28.28 -6.56
CA ALA A 217 20.91 -28.84 -7.46
C ALA A 217 19.59 -29.20 -6.76
N ALA A 218 19.62 -29.58 -5.48
CA ALA A 218 18.41 -29.82 -4.68
C ALA A 218 17.82 -28.53 -4.06
N LEU A 219 18.64 -27.49 -3.87
CA LEU A 219 18.22 -26.21 -3.29
C LEU A 219 17.54 -25.28 -4.31
N GLU A 220 17.91 -25.33 -5.58
CA GLU A 220 17.24 -24.56 -6.63
C GLU A 220 15.73 -24.85 -6.79
N PRO A 221 15.28 -26.12 -6.92
CA PRO A 221 13.86 -26.41 -7.09
C PRO A 221 13.04 -26.07 -5.83
N THR A 222 13.61 -26.26 -4.64
CA THR A 222 12.97 -25.90 -3.36
C THR A 222 12.86 -24.38 -3.20
N LEU A 223 13.89 -23.63 -3.60
CA LEU A 223 13.87 -22.18 -3.63
C LEU A 223 12.86 -21.64 -4.65
N ARG A 224 12.84 -22.15 -5.88
CA ARG A 224 11.85 -21.79 -6.90
C ARG A 224 10.42 -21.99 -6.39
N GLN A 225 10.15 -23.12 -5.72
CA GLN A 225 8.85 -23.40 -5.14
C GLN A 225 8.51 -22.45 -3.98
N GLY A 226 9.48 -22.16 -3.10
CA GLY A 226 9.32 -21.16 -2.04
C GLY A 226 8.96 -19.78 -2.60
N CYS A 227 9.70 -19.31 -3.61
CA CYS A 227 9.43 -18.06 -4.31
C CYS A 227 8.01 -18.01 -4.90
N PHE A 228 7.56 -19.10 -5.50
CA PHE A 228 6.21 -19.21 -6.07
C PHE A 228 5.13 -19.10 -4.99
N TYR A 229 5.30 -19.81 -3.86
CA TYR A 229 4.37 -19.72 -2.75
C TYR A 229 4.34 -18.34 -2.10
N LEU A 230 5.50 -17.70 -1.90
CA LEU A 230 5.59 -16.33 -1.41
C LEU A 230 4.88 -15.35 -2.36
N LEU A 231 5.10 -15.49 -3.67
CA LEU A 231 4.49 -14.68 -4.71
C LEU A 231 2.96 -14.80 -4.76
N ILE A 232 2.37 -15.90 -4.28
CA ILE A 232 0.92 -16.15 -4.34
C ILE A 232 0.23 -15.95 -2.98
N PHE A 233 0.72 -16.60 -1.93
CA PHE A 233 0.04 -16.58 -0.63
C PHE A 233 0.07 -15.21 0.02
N ILE A 234 1.18 -14.47 -0.10
CA ILE A 234 1.29 -13.13 0.47
C ILE A 234 0.23 -12.18 -0.13
N PRO A 235 0.08 -12.05 -1.46
CA PRO A 235 -1.00 -11.26 -2.04
C PRO A 235 -2.41 -11.71 -1.61
N ILE A 236 -2.68 -13.02 -1.48
CA ILE A 236 -3.99 -13.54 -1.04
C ILE A 236 -4.30 -13.10 0.38
N VAL A 237 -3.39 -13.36 1.33
CA VAL A 237 -3.55 -12.98 2.73
C VAL A 237 -3.72 -11.46 2.85
N CYS A 238 -2.89 -10.70 2.14
CA CYS A 238 -3.02 -9.24 2.10
C CYS A 238 -4.37 -8.80 1.54
N ALA A 239 -4.85 -9.40 0.44
CA ALA A 239 -6.14 -9.06 -0.17
C ALA A 239 -7.30 -9.30 0.79
N LEU A 240 -7.30 -10.44 1.49
CA LEU A 240 -8.35 -10.80 2.44
C LEU A 240 -8.39 -9.82 3.62
N LEU A 241 -7.25 -9.58 4.27
CA LEU A 241 -7.15 -8.62 5.37
C LEU A 241 -7.56 -7.20 4.97
N GLN A 242 -7.19 -6.80 3.75
CA GLN A 242 -7.56 -5.50 3.21
C GLN A 242 -9.05 -5.43 2.88
N LEU A 243 -9.64 -6.44 2.25
CA LEU A 243 -11.08 -6.46 1.98
C LEU A 243 -11.90 -6.45 3.28
N LEU A 244 -11.49 -7.21 4.29
CA LEU A 244 -12.12 -7.20 5.60
C LEU A 244 -12.06 -5.82 6.25
N SER A 245 -10.87 -5.21 6.30
CA SER A 245 -10.69 -3.87 6.88
C SER A 245 -11.41 -2.79 6.06
N TRP A 246 -11.36 -2.87 4.73
CA TRP A 246 -11.98 -1.90 3.81
C TRP A 246 -13.50 -2.00 3.79
N SER A 247 -14.07 -3.17 4.07
CA SER A 247 -15.52 -3.33 4.20
C SER A 247 -16.11 -2.51 5.37
N GLN A 248 -15.30 -2.25 6.40
CA GLN A 248 -15.69 -1.48 7.58
C GLN A 248 -15.47 0.03 7.39
N PHE A 249 -14.76 0.45 6.33
CA PHE A 249 -14.53 1.84 6.02
C PHE A 249 -15.79 2.45 5.42
N SER A 250 -16.37 3.45 6.10
CA SER A 250 -17.70 3.98 5.76
C SER A 250 -17.68 5.37 5.11
N LEU A 251 -16.50 5.99 4.99
CA LEU A 251 -16.34 7.33 4.42
C LEU A 251 -16.33 7.28 2.88
N HIS A 252 -17.49 7.03 2.29
CA HIS A 252 -17.68 7.00 0.84
C HIS A 252 -19.12 7.37 0.45
N GLY A 253 -19.36 7.58 -0.85
CA GLY A 253 -20.70 7.89 -1.39
C GLY A 253 -21.34 9.12 -0.72
N LYS A 254 -22.58 8.98 -0.26
CA LYS A 254 -23.37 10.07 0.37
C LYS A 254 -22.66 10.67 1.59
N ARG A 255 -22.03 9.85 2.44
CA ARG A 255 -21.33 10.33 3.64
C ARG A 255 -20.16 11.23 3.27
N LEU A 256 -19.36 10.83 2.27
CA LEU A 256 -18.24 11.64 1.78
C LEU A 256 -18.72 12.96 1.16
N GLN A 257 -19.80 12.93 0.37
CA GLN A 257 -20.40 14.15 -0.20
C GLN A 257 -20.88 15.11 0.89
N MET A 258 -21.52 14.59 1.95
CA MET A 258 -21.96 15.38 3.09
C MET A 258 -20.78 16.07 3.81
N VAL A 259 -19.70 15.32 4.08
CA VAL A 259 -18.48 15.88 4.69
C VAL A 259 -17.88 16.98 3.81
N LYS A 260 -17.80 16.76 2.49
CA LYS A 260 -17.28 17.76 1.54
C LYS A 260 -18.14 19.03 1.50
N ALA A 261 -19.47 18.88 1.49
CA ALA A 261 -20.40 20.01 1.54
C ALA A 261 -20.29 20.80 2.86
N GLN A 262 -20.20 20.10 4.00
CA GLN A 262 -20.02 20.74 5.31
C GLN A 262 -18.69 21.50 5.40
N ARG A 263 -17.61 20.96 4.84
CA ARG A 263 -16.31 21.64 4.76
C ARG A 263 -16.40 22.95 3.95
N GLN A 264 -17.10 22.91 2.81
CA GLN A 264 -17.32 24.10 1.98
C GLN A 264 -18.08 25.19 2.76
N ASN A 265 -19.17 24.81 3.45
CA ASN A 265 -19.93 25.73 4.30
C ASN A 265 -19.08 26.36 5.43
N LEU A 266 -18.23 25.57 6.08
CA LEU A 266 -17.31 26.07 7.12
C LEU A 266 -16.26 27.05 6.58
N THR A 267 -15.87 26.90 5.31
CA THR A 267 -14.90 27.79 4.67
C THR A 267 -15.59 29.07 4.19
N GLN A 268 -16.82 28.96 3.65
CA GLN A 268 -17.61 30.11 3.21
C GLN A 268 -18.06 31.00 4.38
N GLY A 269 -18.46 30.41 5.51
CA GLY A 269 -18.79 31.17 6.74
C GLY A 269 -17.58 31.84 7.42
N ARG A 270 -16.35 31.57 6.96
CA ARG A 270 -15.11 32.19 7.44
C ARG A 270 -14.52 33.20 6.46
N ALA A 271 -15.03 33.28 5.22
CA ALA A 271 -14.63 34.33 4.31
C ALA A 271 -15.19 35.66 4.83
N PRO A 272 -14.37 36.71 5.04
CA PRO A 272 -14.92 38.02 5.38
C PRO A 272 -15.84 38.45 4.24
N GLU A 273 -17.07 38.87 4.56
CA GLU A 273 -17.91 39.60 3.61
C GLU A 273 -17.12 40.84 3.16
N VAL A 274 -16.51 40.77 1.98
CA VAL A 274 -15.98 41.96 1.32
C VAL A 274 -17.22 42.74 0.87
N LYS A 275 -17.75 43.57 1.76
CA LYS A 275 -18.69 44.63 1.37
C LYS A 275 -17.90 45.62 0.53
N THR A 276 -18.11 45.56 -0.79
CA THR A 276 -17.77 46.66 -1.70
C THR A 276 -18.54 47.89 -1.25
N ILE A 277 -17.80 48.90 -0.79
CA ILE A 277 -18.26 50.28 -0.62
C ILE A 277 -18.27 50.94 -1.99
#